data_AF-U4T7W5-F1
#
_entry.id   AF-U4T7W5-F1
#
_cell.length_a   1.000
_cell.length_b   1.000
_cell.length_c   1.000
_cell.angle_alpha   90.00
_cell.angle_beta   90.00
_cell.angle_gamma   90.00
#
_symmetry.space_group_name_H-M   'P 1'
#
loop_
_entity.id
_entity.type
_entity.pdbx_description
1 polymer ?
#
loop_
_entity_poly.entity_id
_entity_poly.type
_entity_poly.pdbx_seq_one_letter_code
_entity_poly.pdbx_strand_id
1 'polypeptide(L)'
;MNDDTKQKITLLLEELLSTTSSESRQKDIDNKISKLSPDPFWSDYIFWNEEYVNEDGSINYEKFFDKIAEYPSSNEYKIKSRILDLARKLIMRDFSDISEVNIVNEINELSPDISWTSYLFVDKTCLSDDGSIDKEKFLNKIFKESWNENFR
;
A
#
# COMPACT_ATOMS: atom_id res chain seq x y z
N MET A 1 -13.63 -1.82 -9.02
CA MET A 1 -13.32 -3.19 -8.55
C MET A 1 -14.42 -4.13 -9.04
N ASN A 2 -14.11 -5.35 -9.48
CA ASN A 2 -15.12 -6.27 -9.98
C ASN A 2 -15.82 -7.03 -8.84
N ASP A 3 -16.96 -7.65 -9.15
CA ASP A 3 -17.81 -8.32 -8.15
C ASP A 3 -17.14 -9.56 -7.54
N ASP A 4 -16.37 -10.32 -8.32
CA ASP A 4 -15.59 -11.47 -7.83
C ASP A 4 -14.60 -11.08 -6.73
N THR A 5 -13.88 -9.96 -6.90
CA THR A 5 -12.95 -9.44 -5.90
C THR A 5 -13.69 -8.96 -4.67
N LYS A 6 -14.81 -8.24 -4.84
CA LYS A 6 -15.68 -7.81 -3.73
C LYS A 6 -16.15 -9.00 -2.91
N GLN A 7 -16.63 -10.05 -3.56
CA GLN A 7 -17.10 -11.27 -2.90
C GLN A 7 -15.97 -11.97 -2.11
N LYS A 8 -14.77 -12.08 -2.70
CA LYS A 8 -13.61 -12.66 -2.01
C LYS A 8 -13.21 -11.88 -0.76
N ILE A 9 -13.16 -10.54 -0.85
CA ILE A 9 -12.84 -9.69 0.30
C ILE A 9 -13.93 -9.84 1.38
N THR A 10 -15.20 -9.87 1.00
CA THR A 10 -16.33 -10.06 1.91
C THR A 10 -16.17 -11.33 2.74
N LEU A 11 -15.99 -12.49 2.07
CA LEU A 11 -15.81 -13.79 2.75
C LEU A 11 -14.60 -13.82 3.68
N LEU A 12 -13.50 -13.17 3.26
CA LEU A 12 -12.29 -13.07 4.07
C LEU A 12 -12.52 -12.21 5.33
N LEU A 13 -13.23 -11.09 5.22
CA LEU A 13 -13.56 -10.23 6.36
C LEU A 13 -14.54 -10.91 7.32
N GLU A 14 -15.54 -11.63 6.81
CA GLU A 14 -16.46 -12.42 7.64
C GLU A 14 -15.71 -13.50 8.43
N GLU A 15 -14.75 -14.19 7.79
CA GLU A 15 -13.89 -15.17 8.47
C GLU A 15 -12.99 -14.51 9.52
N LEU A 16 -12.43 -13.33 9.20
CA LEU A 16 -11.56 -12.57 10.10
C LEU A 16 -12.28 -12.12 11.37
N LEU A 17 -13.52 -11.65 11.22
CA LEU A 17 -14.36 -11.18 12.33
C LEU A 17 -15.03 -12.32 13.11
N SER A 18 -14.98 -13.56 12.61
CA SER A 18 -15.46 -14.72 13.35
C SER A 18 -14.52 -15.09 14.50
N THR A 19 -15.08 -15.46 15.65
CA THR A 19 -14.34 -15.74 16.90
C THR A 19 -13.48 -17.00 16.88
N THR A 20 -13.37 -17.68 15.74
CA THR A 20 -12.73 -19.00 15.60
C THR A 20 -11.41 -18.98 14.83
N SER A 21 -11.00 -17.84 14.28
CA SER A 21 -9.77 -17.73 13.49
C SER A 21 -8.52 -17.67 14.36
N SER A 22 -7.52 -18.52 14.07
CA SER A 22 -6.20 -18.45 14.73
C SER A 22 -5.42 -17.23 14.24
N GLU A 23 -4.49 -16.71 15.04
CA GLU A 23 -3.64 -15.56 14.68
C GLU A 23 -2.90 -15.76 13.35
N SER A 24 -2.35 -16.96 13.12
CA SER A 24 -1.71 -17.31 11.84
C SER A 24 -2.70 -17.18 10.67
N ARG A 25 -3.95 -17.62 10.86
CA ARG A 25 -4.99 -17.50 9.83
C ARG A 25 -5.42 -16.05 9.61
N GLN A 26 -5.50 -15.25 10.67
CA GLN A 26 -5.80 -13.82 10.58
C GLN A 26 -4.73 -13.10 9.75
N LYS A 27 -3.44 -13.35 10.03
CA LYS A 27 -2.33 -12.82 9.24
C LYS A 27 -2.38 -13.24 7.76
N ASP A 28 -2.75 -14.48 7.48
CA ASP A 28 -2.97 -14.95 6.12
C ASP A 28 -4.14 -14.25 5.43
N ILE A 29 -5.22 -13.95 6.17
CA ILE A 29 -6.35 -13.20 5.65
C ILE A 29 -5.94 -11.76 5.34
N ASP A 30 -5.26 -11.08 6.27
CA ASP A 30 -4.80 -9.69 6.08
C ASP A 30 -3.92 -9.56 4.85
N ASN A 31 -2.99 -10.50 4.66
CA ASN A 31 -2.14 -10.56 3.47
C ASN A 31 -2.93 -10.79 2.18
N LYS A 32 -4.00 -11.58 2.22
CA LYS A 32 -4.86 -11.83 1.05
C LYS A 32 -5.69 -10.59 0.71
N ILE A 33 -6.29 -9.94 1.71
CA ILE A 33 -7.08 -8.72 1.50
C ILE A 33 -6.15 -7.60 1.00
N SER A 34 -4.98 -7.41 1.58
CA SER A 34 -4.01 -6.39 1.17
C SER A 34 -3.54 -6.54 -0.29
N LYS A 35 -3.58 -7.76 -0.84
CA LYS A 35 -3.30 -8.02 -2.27
C LYS A 35 -4.49 -7.76 -3.19
N LEU A 36 -5.70 -7.84 -2.67
CA LEU A 36 -6.94 -7.66 -3.42
C LEU A 36 -7.43 -6.21 -3.37
N SER A 37 -7.22 -5.54 -2.24
CA SER A 37 -7.64 -4.17 -2.01
C SER A 37 -6.79 -3.20 -2.82
N PRO A 38 -7.42 -2.23 -3.53
CA PRO A 38 -6.68 -1.12 -4.13
C PRO A 38 -6.13 -0.15 -3.07
N ASP A 39 -6.77 -0.08 -1.90
CA ASP A 39 -6.38 0.78 -0.78
C ASP A 39 -5.62 -0.03 0.26
N PRO A 40 -4.39 0.37 0.60
CA PRO A 40 -3.62 -0.33 1.62
C PRO A 40 -4.05 -0.10 3.05
N PHE A 41 -4.81 0.97 3.31
CA PHE A 41 -5.33 1.32 4.64
C PHE A 41 -6.71 0.71 4.88
N TRP A 42 -7.10 -0.30 4.11
CA TRP A 42 -8.40 -0.95 4.20
C TRP A 42 -8.73 -1.42 5.63
N SER A 43 -7.73 -1.87 6.38
CA SER A 43 -7.90 -2.36 7.74
C SER A 43 -8.36 -1.26 8.69
N ASP A 44 -7.93 -0.01 8.46
CA ASP A 44 -8.27 1.11 9.33
C ASP A 44 -9.75 1.45 9.26
N TYR A 45 -10.35 1.27 8.08
CA TYR A 45 -11.78 1.45 7.88
C TYR A 45 -12.62 0.41 8.63
N ILE A 46 -12.08 -0.79 8.88
CA ILE A 46 -12.81 -1.86 9.56
C ILE A 46 -12.57 -1.85 11.07
N PHE A 47 -11.32 -1.65 11.51
CA PHE A 47 -10.94 -1.82 12.91
C PHE A 47 -10.88 -0.52 13.72
N TRP A 48 -10.75 0.63 13.05
CA TRP A 48 -10.50 1.91 13.71
C TRP A 48 -11.51 3.01 13.34
N ASN A 49 -12.52 2.70 12.54
CA ASN A 49 -13.56 3.65 12.13
C ASN A 49 -14.96 3.03 12.16
N GLU A 50 -15.86 3.64 12.93
CA GLU A 50 -17.27 3.20 13.05
C GLU A 50 -18.12 3.52 11.81
N GLU A 51 -17.66 4.40 10.91
CA GLU A 51 -18.39 4.85 9.71
C GLU A 51 -18.77 3.71 8.75
N TYR A 52 -17.97 2.64 8.73
CA TYR A 52 -18.11 1.49 7.85
C TYR A 52 -18.77 0.29 8.54
N VAL A 53 -19.35 0.50 9.72
CA VAL A 53 -20.03 -0.52 10.51
C VAL A 53 -21.49 -0.09 10.70
N ASN A 54 -22.43 -1.00 10.46
CA ASN A 54 -23.84 -0.79 10.70
C ASN A 54 -24.17 -0.84 12.20
N GLU A 55 -25.37 -0.41 12.59
CA GLU A 55 -25.79 -0.40 14.00
C GLU A 55 -25.78 -1.78 14.68
N ASP A 56 -25.90 -2.86 13.90
CA ASP A 56 -25.85 -4.24 14.39
C ASP A 56 -24.42 -4.81 14.51
N GLY A 57 -23.40 -4.00 14.21
CA GLY A 57 -21.99 -4.39 14.25
C GLY A 57 -21.51 -5.09 12.97
N SER A 58 -22.37 -5.28 11.95
CA SER A 58 -21.95 -5.81 10.65
C SER A 58 -21.26 -4.75 9.80
N ILE A 59 -20.34 -5.16 8.91
CA ILE A 59 -19.69 -4.23 7.98
C ILE A 59 -20.69 -3.71 6.95
N ASN A 60 -20.68 -2.40 6.70
CA ASN A 60 -21.31 -1.79 5.55
C ASN A 60 -20.42 -1.95 4.30
N TYR A 61 -20.52 -3.10 3.63
CA TYR A 61 -19.67 -3.45 2.50
C TYR A 61 -19.79 -2.49 1.31
N GLU A 62 -20.96 -1.91 1.09
CA GLU A 62 -21.15 -0.92 0.01
C GLU A 62 -20.27 0.30 0.23
N LYS A 63 -20.40 0.96 1.39
CA LYS A 63 -19.57 2.11 1.76
C LYS A 63 -18.08 1.76 1.81
N PHE A 64 -17.74 0.60 2.37
CA PHE A 64 -16.36 0.15 2.44
C PHE A 64 -15.73 -0.01 1.05
N PHE A 65 -16.43 -0.67 0.12
CA PHE A 65 -15.92 -0.88 -1.23
C PHE A 65 -15.85 0.39 -2.05
N ASP A 66 -16.81 1.30 -1.88
CA ASP A 66 -16.73 2.62 -2.49
C ASP A 66 -15.51 3.37 -1.98
N LYS A 67 -15.27 3.34 -0.66
CA LYS A 67 -14.14 4.04 -0.06
C LYS A 67 -12.79 3.56 -0.57
N ILE A 68 -12.52 2.26 -0.49
CA ILE A 68 -11.22 1.74 -0.94
C ILE A 68 -11.04 1.94 -2.45
N ALA A 69 -12.12 1.96 -3.23
CA ALA A 69 -12.07 2.22 -4.67
C ALA A 69 -11.70 3.68 -5.02
N GLU A 70 -11.82 4.63 -4.10
CA GLU A 70 -11.38 6.02 -4.29
C GLU A 70 -9.85 6.16 -4.25
N TYR A 71 -9.16 5.29 -3.50
CA TYR A 71 -7.72 5.43 -3.23
C TYR A 71 -6.85 5.60 -4.47
N PRO A 72 -7.03 4.85 -5.58
CA PRO A 72 -6.26 5.07 -6.82
C PRO A 72 -6.40 6.48 -7.42
N SER A 73 -7.45 7.21 -7.07
CA SER A 73 -7.68 8.60 -7.53
C SER A 73 -7.13 9.65 -6.55
N SER A 74 -6.75 9.22 -5.34
CA SER A 74 -6.24 10.09 -4.28
C SER A 74 -4.92 10.77 -4.66
N ASN A 75 -4.65 11.91 -4.02
CA ASN A 75 -3.37 12.60 -4.18
C ASN A 75 -2.21 11.74 -3.65
N GLU A 76 -2.43 11.03 -2.55
CA GLU A 76 -1.44 10.16 -1.93
C GLU A 76 -0.99 9.04 -2.87
N TYR A 77 -1.94 8.32 -3.49
CA TYR A 77 -1.62 7.30 -4.48
C TYR A 77 -0.84 7.86 -5.66
N LYS A 78 -1.22 9.04 -6.16
CA LYS A 78 -0.54 9.70 -7.28
C LYS A 78 0.91 10.05 -6.94
N ILE A 79 1.14 10.62 -5.76
CA ILE A 79 2.49 10.95 -5.27
C ILE A 79 3.33 9.68 -5.15
N LYS A 80 2.84 8.66 -4.42
CA LYS A 80 3.55 7.39 -4.22
C LYS A 80 3.87 6.69 -5.55
N SER A 81 2.90 6.66 -6.47
CA SER A 81 3.08 6.08 -7.80
C SER A 81 4.11 6.85 -8.63
N ARG A 82 4.11 8.19 -8.56
CA ARG A 82 5.08 9.03 -9.27
C ARG A 82 6.49 8.83 -8.74
N ILE A 83 6.68 8.81 -7.42
CA ILE A 83 7.98 8.51 -6.80
C ILE A 83 8.49 7.14 -7.25
N LEU A 84 7.64 6.11 -7.26
CA LEU A 84 8.05 4.77 -7.71
C LEU A 84 8.45 4.72 -9.19
N ASP A 85 7.72 5.40 -10.06
CA ASP A 85 8.03 5.50 -11.50
C ASP A 85 9.39 6.16 -11.72
N LEU A 86 9.60 7.33 -11.10
CA LEU A 86 10.84 8.08 -11.15
C LEU A 86 12.03 7.27 -10.59
N ALA A 87 11.85 6.61 -9.45
CA ALA A 87 12.88 5.76 -8.85
C ALA A 87 13.24 4.58 -9.77
N ARG A 88 12.27 3.95 -10.43
CA ARG A 88 12.53 2.88 -11.42
C ARG A 88 13.34 3.40 -12.60
N LYS A 89 13.02 4.59 -13.12
CA LYS A 89 13.80 5.22 -14.20
C LYS A 89 15.26 5.40 -13.81
N LEU A 90 15.55 5.80 -12.57
CA LEU A 90 16.94 5.88 -12.06
C LEU A 90 17.62 4.50 -12.02
N ILE A 91 16.95 3.48 -11.48
CA ILE A 91 17.51 2.11 -11.39
C ILE A 91 17.80 1.53 -12.77
N MET A 92 16.87 1.72 -13.72
CA MET A 92 17.00 1.24 -15.09
C MET A 92 17.88 2.13 -15.97
N ARG A 93 18.28 3.30 -15.47
CA ARG A 93 18.96 4.36 -16.24
C ARG A 93 18.19 4.78 -17.50
N ASP A 94 16.87 4.83 -17.39
CA ASP A 94 15.98 5.28 -18.47
C ASP A 94 15.75 6.80 -18.35
N PHE A 95 16.46 7.56 -19.20
CA PHE A 95 16.41 9.02 -19.26
C PHE A 95 15.90 9.54 -20.61
N SER A 96 15.11 8.73 -21.31
CA SER A 96 14.56 9.06 -22.62
C SER A 96 13.65 10.30 -22.58
N ASP A 97 12.79 10.40 -21.55
CA ASP A 97 11.77 11.44 -21.43
C ASP A 97 12.08 12.53 -20.40
N ILE A 98 12.98 12.26 -19.45
CA ILE A 98 13.30 13.14 -18.32
C ILE A 98 14.76 12.93 -17.90
N SER A 99 15.47 14.02 -17.60
CA SER A 99 16.88 13.94 -17.19
C SER A 99 17.02 13.41 -15.76
N GLU A 100 18.15 12.77 -15.48
CA GLU A 100 18.47 12.27 -14.13
C GLU A 100 18.33 13.34 -13.05
N VAL A 101 18.84 14.55 -13.30
CA VAL A 101 18.76 15.69 -12.37
C VAL A 101 17.31 16.08 -12.10
N ASN A 102 16.47 16.13 -13.14
CA ASN A 102 15.06 16.48 -12.97
C ASN A 102 14.30 15.39 -12.22
N ILE A 103 14.62 14.11 -12.46
CA ILE A 103 14.06 13.00 -11.69
C ILE A 103 14.40 13.16 -10.19
N VAL A 104 15.68 13.39 -9.86
CA VAL A 104 16.13 13.53 -8.47
C VAL A 104 15.44 14.72 -7.79
N ASN A 105 15.36 15.86 -8.48
CA ASN A 105 14.70 17.06 -7.94
C ASN A 105 13.21 16.81 -7.71
N GLU A 106 12.51 16.17 -8.65
CA GLU A 106 11.08 15.89 -8.51
C GLU A 106 10.81 14.91 -7.36
N ILE A 107 11.63 13.87 -7.19
CA ILE A 107 11.50 12.99 -6.01
C ILE A 107 11.74 13.78 -4.72
N ASN A 108 12.73 14.68 -4.67
CA ASN A 108 12.99 15.50 -3.48
C ASN A 108 11.83 16.45 -3.12
N GLU A 109 11.08 16.92 -4.12
CA GLU A 109 9.89 17.76 -3.89
C GLU A 109 8.68 16.95 -3.41
N LEU A 110 8.53 15.72 -3.92
CA LEU A 110 7.40 14.84 -3.60
C LEU A 110 7.62 14.02 -2.33
N SER A 111 8.86 13.68 -2.02
CA SER A 111 9.23 12.77 -0.93
C SER A 111 9.28 13.50 0.40
N PRO A 112 8.61 13.00 1.46
CA PRO A 112 8.79 13.51 2.82
C PRO A 112 10.17 13.18 3.42
N ASP A 113 10.92 12.24 2.83
CA ASP A 113 12.28 11.88 3.28
C ASP A 113 13.29 12.02 2.13
N ILE A 114 14.21 12.97 2.26
CA ILE A 114 15.30 13.24 1.30
C ILE A 114 16.39 12.15 1.30
N SER A 115 16.39 11.26 2.28
CA SER A 115 17.33 10.15 2.42
C SER A 115 17.02 8.97 1.49
N TRP A 116 15.96 9.07 0.67
CA TRP A 116 15.51 8.02 -0.24
C TRP A 116 16.63 7.49 -1.15
N THR A 117 17.58 8.34 -1.53
CA THR A 117 18.75 7.96 -2.33
C THR A 117 19.62 6.91 -1.62
N SER A 118 19.76 7.01 -0.30
CA SER A 118 20.51 6.04 0.50
C SER A 118 19.89 4.65 0.40
N TYR A 119 18.57 4.58 0.48
CA TYR A 119 17.82 3.31 0.49
C TYR A 119 17.96 2.52 -0.81
N LEU A 120 18.17 3.21 -1.93
CA LEU A 120 18.30 2.61 -3.27
C LEU A 120 19.74 2.42 -3.72
N PHE A 121 20.64 3.36 -3.44
CA PHE A 121 21.97 3.38 -4.06
C PHE A 121 23.12 3.09 -3.10
N VAL A 122 22.97 3.46 -1.82
CA VAL A 122 24.01 3.28 -0.80
C VAL A 122 23.78 1.99 -0.05
N ASP A 123 22.70 1.94 0.72
CA ASP A 123 22.34 0.81 1.59
C ASP A 123 21.68 -0.32 0.80
N LYS A 124 21.00 0.03 -0.30
CA LYS A 124 20.27 -0.91 -1.18
C LYS A 124 19.23 -1.77 -0.44
N THR A 125 18.77 -1.31 0.72
CA THR A 125 17.83 -2.02 1.58
C THR A 125 16.42 -2.14 0.99
N CYS A 126 16.13 -1.33 -0.03
CA CYS A 126 14.86 -1.33 -0.76
C CYS A 126 14.95 -1.99 -2.14
N LEU A 127 16.02 -2.73 -2.42
CA LEU A 127 16.11 -3.54 -3.64
C LEU A 127 15.80 -5.00 -3.34
N SER A 128 15.14 -5.65 -4.29
CA SER A 128 14.95 -7.10 -4.34
C SER A 128 16.24 -7.76 -4.84
N ASP A 129 16.32 -9.10 -4.73
CA ASP A 129 17.50 -9.87 -5.15
C ASP A 129 17.82 -9.72 -6.65
N ASP A 130 16.81 -9.43 -7.47
CA ASP A 130 16.96 -9.17 -8.91
C ASP A 130 17.37 -7.72 -9.24
N GLY A 131 17.58 -6.88 -8.22
CA GLY A 131 17.92 -5.46 -8.35
C GLY A 131 16.74 -4.54 -8.61
N SER A 132 15.51 -5.06 -8.71
CA SER A 132 14.30 -4.24 -8.83
C SER A 132 13.91 -3.62 -7.48
N ILE A 133 13.13 -2.54 -7.51
CA ILE A 133 12.68 -1.87 -6.28
C ILE A 133 11.62 -2.73 -5.56
N ASP A 134 11.90 -3.08 -4.31
CA ASP A 134 10.89 -3.54 -3.36
C ASP A 134 9.97 -2.35 -3.00
N LYS A 135 8.82 -2.29 -3.67
CA LYS A 135 7.92 -1.12 -3.63
C LYS A 135 7.41 -0.84 -2.22
N GLU A 136 7.08 -1.90 -1.49
CA GLU A 136 6.53 -1.79 -0.13
C GLU A 136 7.61 -1.27 0.81
N LYS A 137 8.78 -1.93 0.87
CA LYS A 137 9.89 -1.46 1.72
C LYS A 137 10.31 -0.03 1.40
N PHE A 138 10.32 0.34 0.13
CA PHE A 138 10.72 1.68 -0.30
C PHE A 138 9.73 2.76 0.15
N LEU A 139 8.44 2.56 -0.10
CA LEU A 139 7.40 3.50 0.33
C LEU A 139 7.33 3.57 1.86
N ASN A 140 7.43 2.44 2.56
CA ASN A 140 7.43 2.39 4.02
C ASN A 140 8.55 3.23 4.63
N LYS A 141 9.77 3.13 4.08
CA LYS A 141 10.90 3.93 4.56
C LYS A 141 10.70 5.41 4.30
N ILE A 142 10.25 5.79 3.10
CA ILE A 142 10.07 7.20 2.73
C ILE A 142 8.96 7.83 3.57
N PHE A 143 7.79 7.21 3.60
CA PHE A 143 6.60 7.77 4.25
C PHE A 143 6.55 7.45 5.75
N LYS A 144 7.53 6.68 6.27
CA LYS A 144 7.57 6.16 7.64
C LYS A 144 6.29 5.40 8.00
N GLU A 145 5.71 4.77 6.99
CA GLU A 145 4.52 3.94 7.14
C GLU A 145 4.97 2.54 7.52
N SER A 146 4.56 2.07 8.69
CA SER A 146 4.66 0.66 9.04
C SER A 146 3.51 -0.08 8.38
N TRP A 147 3.66 -0.51 7.12
CA TRP A 147 2.69 -1.43 6.55
C TRP A 147 2.86 -2.75 7.28
N ASN A 148 1.89 -3.10 8.13
CA ASN A 148 1.83 -4.38 8.82
C ASN A 148 3.08 -4.80 9.64
N GLU A 149 3.94 -3.87 10.07
CA GLU A 149 5.06 -4.20 10.98
C GLU A 149 4.64 -4.29 12.45
N ASN A 150 3.38 -3.93 12.79
CA ASN A 150 2.88 -3.96 14.18
C ASN A 150 2.37 -5.33 14.67
N PHE A 151 2.68 -6.41 13.96
CA PHE A 151 2.46 -7.78 14.47
C PHE A 151 3.79 -8.51 14.63
N ARG A 152 4.52 -8.15 15.68
CA ARG A 152 5.65 -8.90 16.23
C ARG A 152 5.42 -9.21 17.71
#